data_AF-A0A0B6YLR2-F1
#
_entry.id   AF-A0A0B6YLR2-F1
#
_cell.length_a   1.000
_cell.length_b   1.000
_cell.length_c   1.000
_cell.angle_alpha   90.00
_cell.angle_beta   90.00
_cell.angle_gamma   90.00
#
_symmetry.space_group_name_H-M   'P 1'
#
loop_
_entity.id
_entity.type
_entity.pdbx_description
1 polymer ?
#
loop_
_entity_poly.entity_id
_entity_poly.type
_entity_poly.pdbx_seq_one_letter_code
_entity_poly.pdbx_strand_id
1 'polypeptide(L)'
;LNYNKLYSSCINLLMAGSQCDKTKEKLSLLDASVMHYHFLLLWRLLSYLPPSVEYVQLLRDADLNMGRAHVLHTLRWAPRIGHKSFSA
;
A
#
# COMPACT_ATOMS: atom_id res chain seq x y z
N LEU A 1 -2.47 11.38 -16.74
CA LEU A 1 -2.79 10.40 -15.67
C LEU A 1 -2.41 11.03 -14.33
N ASN A 2 -3.32 11.11 -13.36
CA ASN A 2 -2.97 11.66 -12.05
C ASN A 2 -2.21 10.59 -11.25
N TYR A 3 -0.89 10.77 -11.13
CA TYR A 3 -0.02 9.80 -10.46
C TYR A 3 -0.33 9.65 -8.98
N ASN A 4 -0.63 10.75 -8.28
CA ASN A 4 -0.98 10.71 -6.85
C ASN A 4 -2.23 9.87 -6.62
N LYS A 5 -3.26 10.04 -7.46
CA LYS A 5 -4.49 9.25 -7.40
C LYS A 5 -4.24 7.78 -7.69
N LEU A 6 -3.39 7.46 -8.66
CA LEU A 6 -3.00 6.07 -8.94
C LEU A 6 -2.30 5.46 -7.73
N TYR A 7 -1.31 6.16 -7.18
CA TYR A 7 -0.51 5.70 -6.06
C TYR A 7 -1.34 5.44 -4.80
N SER A 8 -2.19 6.41 -4.42
CA SER A 8 -3.11 6.26 -3.29
C SER A 8 -4.12 5.13 -3.50
N SER A 9 -4.61 4.95 -4.73
CA SER A 9 -5.49 3.83 -5.07
C SER A 9 -4.78 2.48 -4.93
N CYS A 10 -3.54 2.36 -5.40
CA CYS A 10 -2.73 1.16 -5.22
C CYS A 10 -2.49 0.84 -3.74
N ILE A 11 -2.20 1.86 -2.91
CA ILE A 11 -2.08 1.68 -1.46
C ILE A 11 -3.40 1.15 -0.89
N ASN A 12 -4.53 1.82 -1.16
CA ASN A 12 -5.83 1.41 -0.62
C ASN A 12 -6.22 -0.02 -1.01
N LEU A 13 -5.92 -0.43 -2.24
CA LEU A 13 -6.21 -1.77 -2.73
C LEU A 13 -5.41 -2.88 -2.04
N LEU A 14 -4.28 -2.58 -1.36
CA LEU A 14 -3.52 -3.59 -0.59
C LEU A 14 -4.39 -4.28 0.46
N MET A 15 -5.34 -3.55 1.06
CA MET A 15 -6.21 -4.08 2.11
C MET A 15 -7.55 -4.60 1.59
N ALA A 16 -7.79 -4.63 0.28
CA ALA A 16 -9.04 -5.12 -0.29
C ALA A 16 -9.35 -6.57 0.12
N GLY A 17 -8.33 -7.44 0.16
CA GLY A 17 -8.47 -8.83 0.60
C GLY A 17 -8.99 -8.98 2.03
N SER A 18 -8.66 -8.05 2.94
CA SER A 18 -9.11 -8.08 4.34
C SER A 18 -10.62 -7.94 4.52
N GLN A 19 -11.32 -7.48 3.48
CA GLN A 19 -12.78 -7.39 3.46
C GLN A 19 -13.41 -8.65 2.87
N CYS A 20 -12.71 -9.36 1.98
CA CYS A 20 -13.18 -10.61 1.37
C CYS A 20 -13.24 -11.74 2.39
N ASP A 21 -12.25 -11.86 3.28
CA ASP A 21 -12.21 -12.88 4.34
C ASP A 21 -13.42 -12.80 5.29
N LYS A 22 -14.07 -11.63 5.38
CA LYS A 22 -15.24 -11.42 6.25
C LYS A 22 -16.56 -11.82 5.60
N THR A 23 -16.57 -12.06 4.30
CA THR A 23 -17.79 -12.35 3.52
C THR A 23 -18.08 -13.83 3.37
N LYS A 24 -17.09 -14.70 3.56
CA LYS A 24 -17.22 -16.15 3.47
C LYS A 24 -16.65 -16.81 4.72
N GLU A 25 -17.41 -17.74 5.32
CA GLU A 25 -16.96 -18.52 6.47
C GLU A 25 -15.80 -19.46 6.13
N LYS A 26 -15.74 -19.94 4.87
CA LYS A 26 -14.64 -20.75 4.34
C LYS A 26 -14.25 -20.25 2.95
N LEU A 27 -12.95 -20.03 2.77
CA LEU A 27 -12.35 -19.68 1.49
C LEU A 27 -11.97 -20.97 0.75
N SER A 28 -12.29 -21.04 -0.55
CA SER A 28 -11.69 -22.06 -1.40
C SER A 28 -10.19 -21.79 -1.57
N LEU A 29 -9.44 -22.80 -2.02
CA LEU A 29 -8.04 -22.62 -2.37
C LEU A 29 -7.87 -21.50 -3.42
N LEU A 30 -8.78 -21.43 -4.40
CA LEU A 30 -8.78 -20.40 -5.42
C LEU A 30 -9.03 -19.01 -4.83
N ASP A 31 -10.00 -18.86 -3.92
CA ASP A 31 -10.25 -17.57 -3.25
C ASP A 31 -8.99 -17.10 -2.51
N ALA A 32 -8.37 -17.98 -1.73
CA ALA A 32 -7.14 -17.69 -0.99
C ALA A 32 -5.97 -17.33 -1.92
N SER A 33 -5.79 -18.09 -3.01
CA SER A 33 -4.77 -17.80 -4.03
C SER A 33 -4.99 -16.44 -4.68
N VAL A 34 -6.22 -16.11 -5.08
CA VAL A 34 -6.53 -14.82 -5.72
C VAL A 34 -6.21 -13.65 -4.78
N MET A 35 -6.59 -13.74 -3.50
CA MET A 35 -6.28 -12.70 -2.52
C MET A 35 -4.78 -12.55 -2.28
N HIS A 36 -4.07 -13.67 -2.21
CA HIS A 36 -2.62 -13.67 -2.07
C HIS A 36 -1.93 -13.02 -3.27
N TYR A 37 -2.30 -13.40 -4.50
CA TYR A 37 -1.72 -12.84 -5.71
C TYR A 37 -2.08 -11.36 -5.91
N HIS A 38 -3.32 -10.95 -5.57
CA HIS A 38 -3.74 -9.55 -5.57
C HIS A 38 -2.85 -8.70 -4.67
N PHE A 39 -2.65 -9.15 -3.41
CA PHE A 39 -1.76 -8.47 -2.48
C PHE A 39 -0.32 -8.41 -3.01
N LEU A 40 0.22 -9.54 -3.48
CA LEU A 40 1.59 -9.62 -3.99
C LEU A 40 1.83 -8.72 -5.19
N LEU A 41 0.88 -8.64 -6.13
CA LEU A 41 1.00 -7.79 -7.31
C LEU A 41 1.07 -6.31 -6.92
N LEU A 42 0.16 -5.84 -6.07
CA LEU A 42 0.16 -4.46 -5.59
C LEU A 42 1.40 -4.16 -4.74
N TRP A 43 1.79 -5.10 -3.88
CA TRP A 43 3.01 -4.99 -3.09
C TRP A 43 4.24 -4.87 -3.98
N ARG A 44 4.38 -5.71 -5.01
CA ARG A 44 5.50 -5.59 -5.96
C ARG A 44 5.42 -4.30 -6.76
N LEU A 45 4.25 -3.91 -7.26
CA LEU A 45 4.08 -2.68 -8.03
C LEU A 45 4.53 -1.44 -7.24
N LEU A 46 4.06 -1.28 -6.00
CA LEU A 46 4.45 -0.19 -5.10
C LEU A 46 5.95 -0.20 -4.73
N SER A 47 6.66 -1.29 -5.02
CA SER A 47 8.11 -1.40 -4.80
C SER A 47 8.94 -0.78 -5.91
N TYR A 48 8.40 -0.81 -7.14
CA TYR A 48 9.04 -0.27 -8.34
C TYR A 48 8.64 1.18 -8.59
N LEU A 49 7.52 1.61 -8.01
CA LEU A 49 7.04 2.98 -8.12
C LEU A 49 7.70 3.87 -7.06
N PRO A 50 8.22 5.06 -7.43
CA PRO A 50 8.65 6.04 -6.45
C PRO A 50 7.45 6.52 -5.61
N PRO A 51 7.65 6.97 -4.36
CA PRO A 51 6.57 7.57 -3.58
C PRO A 51 5.98 8.79 -4.29
N SER A 52 4.65 8.91 -4.29
CA SER A 52 3.99 10.10 -4.83
C SER A 52 4.23 11.34 -3.94
N VAL A 53 4.16 12.54 -4.53
CA VAL A 53 4.43 13.80 -3.81
C VAL A 53 3.46 13.98 -2.65
N GLU A 54 2.16 13.74 -2.88
CA GLU A 54 1.12 13.81 -1.84
C GLU A 54 1.38 12.83 -0.70
N TYR A 55 1.85 11.62 -1.00
CA TYR A 55 2.19 10.63 0.02
C TYR A 55 3.38 11.07 0.88
N VAL A 56 4.42 11.66 0.27
CA VAL A 56 5.58 12.18 1.00
C VAL A 56 5.20 13.39 1.86
N GLN A 57 4.31 14.26 1.37
CA GLN A 57 3.77 15.37 2.17
C GLN A 57 2.99 14.85 3.37
N LEU A 58 2.14 13.83 3.19
CA LEU A 58 1.39 13.21 4.28
C LEU A 58 2.31 12.61 5.35
N LEU A 59 3.42 11.98 4.93
CA LEU A 59 4.45 11.50 5.86
C LEU A 59 5.16 12.63 6.61
N ARG A 60 5.45 13.74 5.93
CA ARG A 60 6.10 14.92 6.53
C ARG A 60 5.21 15.57 7.59
N ASP A 61 3.93 15.70 7.28
CA ASP A 61 2.95 16.36 8.16
C ASP A 61 2.54 15.47 9.34
N ALA A 62 3.10 14.26 9.44
CA ALA A 62 2.80 13.25 10.44
C ALA A 62 1.29 13.01 10.58
N ASP A 63 0.55 13.09 9.47
CA ASP A 63 -0.90 12.90 9.49
C ASP A 63 -1.21 11.44 9.83
N LEU A 64 -1.70 11.23 11.06
CA LEU A 64 -2.04 9.92 11.61
C LEU A 64 -3.38 9.37 11.08
N ASN A 65 -4.08 10.08 10.19
CA ASN A 65 -5.25 9.54 9.49
C ASN A 65 -4.91 8.49 8.41
N MET A 66 -3.70 7.93 8.47
CA MET A 66 -3.28 6.81 7.64
C MET A 66 -4.09 5.55 7.96
N GLY A 67 -5.01 5.18 7.07
CA GLY A 67 -5.69 3.88 7.14
C GLY A 67 -4.70 2.71 7.15
N ARG A 68 -5.11 1.52 7.59
CA ARG A 68 -4.24 0.32 7.74
C ARG A 68 -3.32 0.04 6.54
N ALA A 69 -3.81 0.30 5.32
CA ALA A 69 -3.04 0.12 4.10
C ALA A 69 -1.84 1.09 4.00
N HIS A 70 -2.05 2.35 4.41
CA HIS A 70 -1.00 3.38 4.47
C HIS A 70 0.04 3.04 5.53
N VAL A 71 -0.36 2.51 6.69
CA VAL A 71 0.58 2.05 7.74
C VAL A 71 1.47 0.94 7.19
N LEU A 72 0.87 -0.09 6.58
CA LEU A 72 1.61 -1.20 5.99
C LEU A 72 2.60 -0.73 4.92
N HIS A 73 2.17 0.19 4.05
CA HIS A 73 3.00 0.78 3.02
C HIS A 73 4.13 1.67 3.61
N THR A 74 3.84 2.40 4.68
CA THR A 74 4.81 3.24 5.40
C THR A 74 5.90 2.40 6.05
N LEU A 75 5.57 1.29 6.71
CA LEU A 75 6.56 0.39 7.31
C LEU A 75 7.61 -0.09 6.31
N ARG A 76 7.23 -0.23 5.03
CA ARG A 76 8.16 -0.59 3.97
C ARG A 76 9.10 0.56 3.58
N TRP A 77 8.57 1.78 3.49
CA TRP A 77 9.31 2.94 3.01
C TRP A 77 10.06 3.68 4.11
N ALA A 78 9.65 3.57 5.37
CA ALA A 78 10.29 4.24 6.49
C ALA A 78 11.82 4.00 6.55
N PRO A 79 12.34 2.77 6.35
CA PRO A 79 13.79 2.54 6.29
C PRO A 79 14.46 3.15 5.06
N ARG A 80 13.72 3.34 3.96
CA ARG A 80 14.25 3.84 2.67
C ARG A 80 14.29 5.36 2.61
N ILE A 81 13.32 6.03 3.23
CA ILE A 81 13.21 7.50 3.23
C ILE A 81 14.30 8.14 4.09
N GLY A 82 14.75 7.48 5.16
CA GLY A 82 15.89 7.95 5.96
C GLY A 82 17.27 7.81 5.28
N HIS A 83 17.33 7.21 4.08
CA HIS A 83 18.57 7.07 3.35
C HIS A 83 18.94 8.40 2.66
N LYS A 84 20.23 8.77 2.68
CA LYS A 84 20.76 10.05 2.18
C LYS A 84 20.37 10.41 0.73
N SER A 85 19.94 9.45 -0.08
CA SER A 85 19.38 9.68 -1.43
C SER A 85 18.01 10.38 -1.45
N PHE A 86 17.27 10.37 -0.34
CA PHE A 86 15.89 10.89 -0.26
C PHE A 86 15.73 12.04 0.74
N SER A 87 16.81 12.42 1.42
CA SER A 87 16.88 13.66 2.21
C SER A 87 17.41 14.76 1.29
N ALA A 88 16.49 15.51 0.67
CA ALA A 88 16.80 16.79 0.03
C ALA A 88 17.08 17.87 1.08
#